data_AF-A0A383AID6-F1
#
_entry.id   AF-A0A383AID6-F1
#
_cell.length_a   1.000
_cell.length_b   1.000
_cell.length_c   1.000
_cell.angle_alpha   90.00
_cell.angle_beta   90.00
_cell.angle_gamma   90.00
#
_symmetry.space_group_name_H-M   'P 1'
#
loop_
_entity.id
_entity.type
_entity.pdbx_description
1 polymer ?
#
loop_
_entity_poly.entity_id
_entity_poly.type
_entity_poly.pdbx_seq_one_letter_code
_entity_poly.pdbx_strand_id
1 'polypeptide(L)' 'LVSELKVIASAKGVESIVTDRDRLKLRRNGDYISLGGKFPRLTKKKAGPRLREVKKLLLAL' A
#
# COMPACT_ATOMS: atom_id res chain seq x y z
N LEU A 1 -6.96 6.82 10.29
CA LEU A 1 -6.61 5.85 9.22
C LEU A 1 -5.38 6.27 8.43
N VAL A 2 -5.35 7.45 7.79
CA VAL A 2 -4.18 7.85 6.98
C VAL A 2 -2.88 7.91 7.81
N SER A 3 -2.90 8.51 9.00
CA SER A 3 -1.72 8.55 9.89
C SER A 3 -1.22 7.16 10.30
N GLU A 4 -2.15 6.24 10.57
CA GLU A 4 -1.83 4.85 10.89
C GLU A 4 -1.15 4.13 9.71
N LEU A 5 -1.61 4.35 8.48
CA LEU A 5 -0.93 3.81 7.29
C LEU A 5 0.51 4.33 7.17
N LYS A 6 0.75 5.62 7.48
CA LYS A 6 2.10 6.19 7.46
C LYS A 6 3.01 5.54 8.50
N VAL A 7 2.51 5.30 9.72
CA VAL A 7 3.28 4.62 10.77
C VAL A 7 3.63 3.20 10.36
N ILE A 8 2.66 2.42 9.88
CA ILE A 8 2.88 1.05 9.42
C ILE A 8 3.85 1.03 8.22
N ALA A 9 3.67 1.92 7.25
CA ALA A 9 4.55 2.02 6.09
C ALA A 9 5.99 2.33 6.49
N SER A 10 6.18 3.31 7.38
CA SER A 10 7.51 3.65 7.92
C SER A 10 8.17 2.46 8.61
N ALA A 11 7.43 1.74 9.46
CA ALA A 11 7.92 0.53 10.12
C ALA A 11 8.31 -0.60 9.15
N LYS A 12 7.72 -0.61 7.94
CA LYS A 12 8.03 -1.54 6.85
C LYS A 12 9.04 -0.96 5.84
N GLY A 13 9.67 0.18 6.12
CA GLY A 13 10.60 0.83 5.18
C GLY A 13 9.95 1.22 3.85
N VAL A 14 8.65 1.53 3.84
CA VAL A 14 7.92 2.01 2.66
C VAL A 14 7.88 3.54 2.74
N GLU A 15 8.46 4.20 1.74
CA GLU A 15 8.54 5.67 1.69
C GLU A 15 7.33 6.32 1.00
N SER A 16 6.63 5.58 0.14
CA SER A 16 5.39 6.08 -0.47
C SER A 16 4.41 4.97 -0.82
N ILE A 17 3.13 5.32 -0.74
CA ILE A 17 1.99 4.47 -1.10
C ILE A 17 1.26 5.18 -2.24
N VAL A 18 1.30 4.58 -3.43
CA VAL A 18 0.67 5.13 -4.63
C VAL A 18 -0.38 4.15 -5.12
N THR A 19 -1.56 4.66 -5.45
CA THR A 19 -2.60 3.87 -6.12
C THR A 19 -2.72 4.35 -7.56
N ASP A 20 -2.40 3.46 -8.52
CA ASP A 20 -2.55 3.71 -9.94
C ASP A 20 -3.67 2.83 -10.50
N ARG A 21 -4.81 3.47 -10.82
CA ARG A 21 -6.10 2.79 -11.03
C ARG A 21 -6.43 1.92 -9.81
N ASP A 22 -6.39 0.60 -9.97
CA ASP A 22 -6.60 -0.35 -8.88
C ASP A 22 -5.29 -0.98 -8.40
N ARG A 23 -4.12 -0.65 -8.95
CA ARG A 23 -2.83 -1.22 -8.50
C ARG A 23 -2.28 -0.45 -7.31
N LEU A 24 -1.95 -1.16 -6.23
CA LEU A 24 -1.18 -0.63 -5.11
C LEU A 24 0.31 -0.74 -5.41
N LYS A 25 0.97 0.41 -5.57
CA LYS A 25 2.40 0.52 -5.77
C LYS A 25 3.03 1.09 -4.50
N LEU A 26 4.03 0.40 -3.98
CA LEU A 26 4.77 0.84 -2.81
C LEU A 26 6.19 1.16 -3.26
N ARG A 27 6.74 2.26 -2.76
CA ARG A 27 8.14 2.62 -3.03
C ARG A 27 8.99 2.32 -1.80
N ARG A 28 10.20 1.82 -2.02
CA ARG A 28 11.23 1.59 -1.00
C ARG A 28 12.58 1.82 -1.66
N ASN A 29 13.43 2.64 -1.05
CA ASN A 29 14.77 2.97 -1.57
C ASN A 29 14.71 3.57 -2.98
N GLY A 30 13.71 4.39 -3.27
CA GLY A 30 13.52 5.00 -4.60
C GLY A 30 12.83 4.11 -5.65
N ASP A 31 12.72 2.80 -5.42
CA ASP A 31 12.15 1.84 -6.39
C ASP A 31 10.78 1.30 -6.00
N TYR A 32 9.99 0.90 -7.00
CA TYR A 32 8.73 0.20 -6.76
C TYR A 32 8.95 -1.25 -6.38
N ILE A 33 8.38 -1.67 -5.26
CA ILE A 33 8.37 -3.08 -4.85
C ILE A 33 7.10 -3.77 -5.34
N SER A 34 7.25 -4.99 -5.86
CA SER A 34 6.15 -5.87 -6.24
C SER A 34 6.03 -7.02 -5.24
N LEU A 35 4.82 -7.54 -5.05
CA LEU A 35 4.57 -8.71 -4.20
C LEU A 35 4.33 -9.91 -5.09
N GLY A 36 5.22 -10.89 -5.04
CA GLY A 36 5.18 -12.06 -5.95
C GLY A 36 5.28 -11.66 -7.44
N GLY A 37 6.10 -10.65 -7.75
CA GLY A 37 6.31 -10.19 -9.13
C GLY A 37 5.17 -9.35 -9.72
N LYS A 38 4.12 -9.02 -8.95
CA LYS A 38 2.98 -8.19 -9.40
C LYS A 38 2.60 -7.14 -8.36
N PHE A 39 1.92 -6.09 -8.81
CA PHE A 39 1.31 -5.12 -7.88
C PHE A 39 -0.05 -5.63 -7.42
N PRO A 40 -0.30 -5.73 -6.11
CA PRO A 40 -1.62 -6.07 -5.58
C PRO A 40 -2.70 -5.13 -6.12
N ARG A 41 -3.90 -5.67 -6.34
CA ARG A 41 -5.05 -4.87 -6.80
C ARG A 41 -6.01 -4.59 -5.65
N LEU A 42 -6.37 -3.32 -5.49
CA LEU A 42 -7.42 -2.85 -4.61
C LEU A 42 -8.77 -3.13 -5.25
N THR A 43 -9.64 -3.79 -4.50
CA THR A 43 -10.98 -4.20 -4.93
C THR A 43 -12.05 -3.23 -4.47
N LYS A 44 -11.80 -2.51 -3.37
CA LYS A 44 -12.80 -1.62 -2.79
C LYS A 44 -12.88 -0.29 -3.54
N LYS A 45 -14.12 0.14 -3.84
CA LYS A 45 -14.39 1.39 -4.57
C LYS A 45 -14.59 2.61 -3.67
N LYS A 46 -15.03 2.42 -2.42
CA LYS A 46 -15.20 3.50 -1.43
C LYS A 46 -13.90 3.77 -0.68
N ALA A 47 -13.62 5.04 -0.39
CA ALA A 47 -12.36 5.50 0.23
C ALA A 47 -12.03 4.78 1.55
N GLY A 48 -12.96 4.73 2.51
CA GLY A 48 -12.73 4.10 3.82
C GLY A 48 -12.34 2.60 3.73
N PRO A 49 -13.17 1.76 3.08
CA PRO A 49 -12.83 0.36 2.83
C PRO A 49 -11.53 0.17 2.04
N ARG A 50 -11.23 1.06 1.09
CA ARG A 50 -9.99 1.03 0.30
C ARG A 50 -8.76 1.30 1.17
N LEU A 51 -8.82 2.25 2.11
CA LEU A 51 -7.74 2.47 3.09
C LEU A 51 -7.52 1.26 4.00
N ARG A 52 -8.58 0.56 4.41
CA ARG A 52 -8.47 -0.67 5.21
C ARG A 52 -7.85 -1.83 4.42
N GLU A 53 -8.15 -1.94 3.13
CA GLU A 53 -7.51 -2.89 2.23
C GLU A 53 -6.01 -2.61 2.10
N VAL A 54 -5.63 -1.34 1.92
CA VAL A 54 -4.22 -0.92 1.92
C VAL A 54 -3.54 -1.29 3.24
N LYS A 55 -4.18 -1.04 4.40
CA LYS A 55 -3.66 -1.45 5.71
C LYS A 55 -3.35 -2.95 5.76
N LYS A 56 -4.30 -3.79 5.32
CA LYS A 56 -4.14 -5.25 5.31
C LYS A 56 -2.95 -5.68 4.45
N LEU A 57 -2.77 -5.06 3.29
CA LEU A 57 -1.65 -5.34 2.40
C LEU A 57 -0.31 -4.89 3.01
N LEU A 58 -0.24 -3.71 3.63
CA LEU A 58 0.97 -3.22 4.31
C LEU A 58 1.39 -4.11 5.48
N LEU A 59 0.42 -4.65 6.24
CA LEU A 59 0.72 -5.56 7.36
C LEU A 59 1.27 -6.91 6.89
N ALA A 60 0.99 -7.31 5.66
CA ALA A 60 1.44 -8.57 5.06
C ALA A 60 2.81 -8.48 4.34
N LEU A 61 3.41 -7.28 4.30
CA LEU A 61 4.79 -7.04 3.82
C LEU A 61 5.83 -7.54 4.81
#